data_AF-A0A484KTD7-F1
#
_entry.id   AF-A0A484KTD7-F1
#
_cell.length_a   1.000
_cell.length_b   1.000
_cell.length_c   1.000
_cell.angle_alpha   90.00
_cell.angle_beta   90.00
_cell.angle_gamma   90.00
#
_symmetry.space_group_name_H-M   'P 1'
#
loop_
_entity.id
_entity.type
_entity.pdbx_description
1 polymer ?
#
loop_
_entity_poly.entity_id
_entity_poly.type
_entity_poly.pdbx_seq_one_letter_code
_entity_poly.pdbx_strand_id
1 'polypeptide(L)'
;MEDRVVRLREAIAESGSKSDHPILCEFCFGDNPRITEAPYDYFCKTCARPFTRFRWRPSRDGRYKKTEVCKPCCVSGLVCQGCGVELSSLSPDQVRETTPHVATYDDVLDLGSTRNGET
;
A
#
# COMPACT_ATOMS: atom_id res chain seq x y z
N MET A 1 -24.34 8.79 -2.52
CA MET A 1 -23.38 8.70 -1.38
C MET A 1 -23.10 7.24 -1.05
N GLU A 2 -24.13 6.38 -1.03
CA GLU A 2 -24.01 4.93 -0.82
C GLU A 2 -23.20 4.20 -1.91
N ASP A 3 -23.34 4.59 -3.19
CA ASP A 3 -22.58 3.99 -4.30
C ASP A 3 -21.05 4.05 -4.11
N ARG A 4 -20.53 5.12 -3.52
CA ARG A 4 -19.09 5.31 -3.32
C ARG A 4 -18.55 4.33 -2.27
N VAL A 5 -19.31 4.08 -1.21
CA VAL A 5 -18.93 3.16 -0.13
C VAL A 5 -19.00 1.72 -0.61
N VAL A 6 -19.99 1.38 -1.45
CA VAL A 6 -20.11 0.04 -2.06
C VAL A 6 -18.89 -0.25 -2.94
N ARG A 7 -18.51 0.67 -3.83
CA ARG A 7 -17.32 0.50 -4.68
C ARG A 7 -16.02 0.39 -3.88
N LEU A 8 -15.88 1.17 -2.82
CA LEU A 8 -14.71 1.10 -1.93
C LEU A 8 -14.61 -0.27 -1.25
N ARG A 9 -15.75 -0.82 -0.80
CA ARG A 9 -15.83 -2.16 -0.20
C ARG A 9 -15.41 -3.24 -1.19
N GLU A 10 -15.91 -3.18 -2.42
CA GLU A 10 -15.57 -4.14 -3.48
C GLU A 10 -14.08 -4.08 -3.81
N ALA A 11 -13.52 -2.87 -4.00
CA ALA A 11 -12.10 -2.69 -4.27
C ALA A 11 -11.23 -3.27 -3.14
N ILE A 12 -11.51 -2.89 -1.88
CA ILE A 12 -10.75 -3.37 -0.72
C ILE A 12 -10.91 -4.89 -0.52
N ALA A 13 -12.08 -5.46 -0.80
CA ALA A 13 -12.31 -6.90 -0.72
C ALA A 13 -11.51 -7.66 -1.79
N GLU A 14 -11.45 -7.12 -3.01
CA GLU A 14 -10.62 -7.66 -4.09
C GLU A 14 -9.13 -7.60 -3.71
N SER A 15 -8.64 -6.44 -3.23
CA SER A 15 -7.28 -6.30 -2.69
C SER A 15 -7.04 -7.28 -1.53
N GLY A 16 -8.07 -7.51 -0.71
CA GLY A 16 -8.07 -8.41 0.44
C GLY A 16 -7.74 -9.85 0.07
N SER A 17 -8.23 -10.31 -1.08
CA SER A 17 -8.14 -11.70 -1.53
C SER A 17 -6.95 -11.98 -2.44
N LYS A 18 -6.48 -10.99 -3.21
CA LYS A 18 -5.47 -11.21 -4.26
C LYS A 18 -4.05 -10.78 -3.94
N SER A 19 -3.82 -9.89 -2.97
CA SER A 19 -2.49 -9.29 -2.83
C SER A 19 -1.63 -9.84 -1.70
N ASP A 20 -0.34 -10.05 -2.00
CA ASP A 20 0.72 -10.33 -1.02
C ASP A 20 1.24 -9.06 -0.32
N HIS A 21 0.50 -7.96 -0.43
CA HIS A 21 0.95 -6.65 0.02
C HIS A 21 -0.04 -5.97 0.97
N PRO A 22 0.41 -4.97 1.76
CA PRO A 22 -0.47 -4.29 2.70
C PRO A 22 -1.46 -3.37 1.96
N ILE A 23 -2.58 -3.07 2.61
CA ILE A 23 -3.58 -2.09 2.16
C ILE A 23 -3.35 -0.80 2.96
N LEU A 24 -2.83 0.24 2.30
CA LEU A 24 -2.39 1.48 2.94
C LEU A 24 -3.05 2.70 2.30
N CYS A 25 -3.25 3.77 3.08
CA CYS A 25 -3.60 5.08 2.52
C CYS A 25 -2.39 5.74 1.85
N GLU A 26 -2.65 6.73 0.98
CA GLU A 26 -1.62 7.53 0.29
C GLU A 26 -0.53 8.06 1.23
N PHE A 27 -0.92 8.60 2.40
CA PHE A 27 0.01 9.15 3.40
C PHE A 27 0.85 8.09 4.11
N CYS A 28 0.35 6.86 4.18
CA CYS A 28 1.10 5.76 4.76
C CYS A 28 2.14 5.22 3.81
N PHE A 29 1.81 5.04 2.53
CA PHE A 29 2.72 4.42 1.57
C PHE A 29 3.85 5.36 1.14
N GLY A 30 3.54 6.60 0.76
CA GLY A 30 4.54 7.52 0.17
C GLY A 30 5.03 7.06 -1.21
N ASP A 31 6.29 7.36 -1.54
CA ASP A 31 6.89 7.16 -2.88
C ASP A 31 8.02 6.12 -2.91
N ASN A 32 8.12 5.28 -1.88
CA ASN A 32 9.16 4.26 -1.80
C ASN A 32 8.58 2.86 -1.98
N PRO A 33 8.96 2.12 -3.03
CA PRO A 33 8.40 0.80 -3.30
C PRO A 33 8.93 -0.31 -2.37
N ARG A 34 9.89 -0.04 -1.48
CA ARG A 34 10.53 -1.08 -0.66
C ARG A 34 9.73 -1.41 0.59
N ILE A 35 9.15 -2.61 0.58
CA ILE A 35 8.47 -3.23 1.73
C ILE A 35 9.19 -4.53 2.11
N THR A 36 9.33 -4.78 3.41
CA THR A 36 9.77 -6.07 3.97
C THR A 36 8.59 -6.73 4.67
N GLU A 37 8.39 -8.01 4.40
CA GLU A 37 7.38 -8.85 5.05
C GLU A 37 7.99 -9.74 6.13
N ALA A 38 7.21 -10.01 7.17
CA ALA A 38 7.55 -10.94 8.24
C ALA A 38 6.28 -11.73 8.66
N PRO A 39 6.17 -13.01 8.28
CA PRO A 39 4.98 -13.82 8.58
C PRO A 39 4.75 -14.00 10.09
N TYR A 40 3.51 -13.79 10.53
CA TYR A 40 3.06 -13.99 11.92
C TYR A 40 3.89 -13.28 13.01
N ASP A 41 4.61 -12.22 12.64
CA ASP A 41 5.61 -11.55 13.47
C ASP A 41 5.01 -10.40 14.32
N TYR A 42 3.69 -10.24 14.31
CA TYR A 42 3.00 -9.20 15.07
C TYR A 42 1.52 -9.52 15.31
N PHE A 43 0.93 -8.86 16.30
CA PHE A 43 -0.47 -9.04 16.70
C PHE A 43 -1.33 -7.87 16.27
N CYS A 44 -2.49 -8.15 15.68
CA CYS A 44 -3.42 -7.14 15.22
C CYS A 44 -3.95 -6.32 16.42
N LYS A 45 -3.89 -4.99 16.36
CA LYS A 45 -4.42 -4.12 17.42
C LYS A 45 -5.94 -4.20 17.61
N THR A 46 -6.67 -4.70 16.61
CA THR A 46 -8.14 -4.81 16.66
C THR A 46 -8.60 -6.17 17.18
N CYS A 47 -8.07 -7.27 16.65
CA CYS A 47 -8.55 -8.62 16.97
C CYS A 47 -7.55 -9.48 17.75
N ALA A 48 -6.37 -8.94 18.07
CA ALA A 48 -5.28 -9.62 18.79
C ALA A 48 -4.79 -10.93 18.14
N ARG A 49 -5.11 -11.19 16.86
CA ARG A 49 -4.61 -12.37 16.13
C ARG A 49 -3.23 -12.08 15.52
N PRO A 50 -2.31 -13.06 15.50
CA PRO A 50 -1.06 -12.93 14.79
C PRO A 50 -1.29 -12.79 13.28
N PHE A 51 -0.48 -11.99 12.61
CA PHE A 51 -0.58 -11.75 11.17
C PHE A 51 0.78 -11.39 10.55
N THR A 52 0.88 -11.43 9.22
CA THR A 52 2.06 -10.98 8.48
C THR A 52 2.27 -9.47 8.68
N ARG A 53 3.41 -9.10 9.27
CA ARG A 53 3.80 -7.71 9.48
C ARG A 53 4.54 -7.22 8.24
N PHE A 54 4.09 -6.10 7.68
CA PHE A 54 4.84 -5.37 6.67
C PHE A 54 5.54 -4.18 7.30
N ARG A 55 6.77 -3.89 6.87
CA ARG A 55 7.58 -2.75 7.32
C ARG A 55 8.17 -2.03 6.11
N TRP A 56 8.07 -0.70 6.09
CA TRP A 56 8.51 0.11 4.94
C TRP A 56 8.96 1.51 5.40
N ARG A 57 9.56 2.28 4.50
CA ARG A 57 10.00 3.66 4.76
C ARG A 57 9.40 4.60 3.70
N PRO A 58 8.37 5.41 4.00
CA PRO A 58 7.59 6.13 2.97
C PRO A 58 8.37 7.14 2.12
N SER A 59 9.49 7.64 2.62
CA SER A 59 10.41 8.56 1.94
C SER A 59 11.84 8.17 2.28
N ARG A 60 12.81 8.56 1.45
CA ARG A 60 14.24 8.34 1.69
C ARG A 60 14.72 8.87 3.04
N ASP A 61 14.07 9.91 3.58
CA ASP A 61 14.40 10.49 4.88
C ASP A 61 13.34 10.21 5.96
N GLY A 62 12.21 9.62 5.58
CA GLY A 62 11.09 9.34 6.49
C GLY A 62 11.41 8.30 7.58
N ARG A 63 10.53 8.18 8.58
CA ARG A 63 10.65 7.10 9.58
C ARG A 63 10.09 5.79 9.01
N TYR A 64 10.60 4.67 9.53
CA TYR A 64 9.99 3.37 9.24
C TYR A 64 8.56 3.31 9.79
N LYS A 65 7.64 2.84 8.96
CA LYS A 65 6.26 2.50 9.31
C LYS A 65 6.08 0.99 9.27
N LYS A 66 5.00 0.51 9.89
CA LYS A 66 4.62 -0.90 9.93
C LYS A 66 3.10 -1.06 9.89
N THR A 67 2.63 -2.24 9.53
CA THR A 67 1.22 -2.60 9.69
C THR A 67 0.90 -2.87 11.15
N GLU A 68 -0.25 -2.37 11.59
CA GLU A 68 -0.76 -2.47 12.96
C GLU A 68 -2.10 -3.24 13.03
N VAL A 69 -2.77 -3.40 11.88
CA VAL A 69 -4.05 -4.10 11.74
C VAL A 69 -3.91 -5.21 10.71
N CYS A 70 -4.48 -6.38 10.99
CA CYS A 70 -4.48 -7.50 10.04
C CYS A 70 -5.39 -7.23 8.84
N LYS A 71 -5.11 -7.92 7.73
CA LYS A 71 -5.84 -7.76 6.48
C LYS A 71 -7.36 -7.96 6.59
N PRO A 72 -7.86 -9.00 7.28
CA PRO A 72 -9.31 -9.15 7.48
C PRO A 72 -9.96 -7.97 8.21
N CYS A 73 -9.33 -7.46 9.29
CA CYS A 73 -9.86 -6.32 10.04
C CYS A 73 -9.80 -5.01 9.24
N CYS A 74 -8.79 -4.86 8.38
CA CYS A 74 -8.71 -3.75 7.43
C CYS A 74 -9.89 -3.80 6.43
N VAL A 75 -10.17 -4.96 5.85
CA VAL A 75 -11.26 -5.14 4.88
C VAL A 75 -12.63 -4.91 5.54
N SER A 76 -12.88 -5.51 6.70
CA SER A 76 -14.17 -5.35 7.40
C SER A 76 -14.39 -3.94 7.94
N GLY A 77 -13.32 -3.28 8.39
CA GLY A 77 -13.38 -1.95 8.98
C GLY A 77 -13.20 -0.81 7.98
N LEU A 78 -12.84 -1.11 6.72
CA LEU A 78 -12.43 -0.13 5.72
C LEU A 78 -11.36 0.83 6.26
N VAL A 79 -10.38 0.30 6.98
CA VAL A 79 -9.30 1.08 7.62
C VAL A 79 -7.94 0.78 7.01
N CYS A 80 -7.04 1.74 7.04
CA CYS A 80 -5.63 1.56 6.64
C CYS A 80 -4.93 0.56 7.57
N GLN A 81 -4.19 -0.41 7.02
CA GLN A 81 -3.44 -1.38 7.86
C GLN A 81 -2.31 -0.72 8.66
N GLY A 82 -1.77 0.40 8.19
CA GLY A 82 -0.65 1.10 8.83
C GLY A 82 -1.08 2.01 9.98
N CYS A 83 -2.04 2.91 9.73
CA CYS A 83 -2.46 3.91 10.72
C CYS A 83 -3.81 3.62 11.38
N GLY A 84 -4.61 2.68 10.87
CA GLY A 84 -5.95 2.37 11.39
C GLY A 84 -7.01 3.43 11.08
N VAL A 85 -6.67 4.47 10.31
CA VAL A 85 -7.62 5.52 9.89
C VAL A 85 -8.54 4.98 8.80
N GLU A 86 -9.81 5.39 8.83
CA GLU A 86 -10.83 5.00 7.87
C GLU A 86 -10.50 5.49 6.45
N LEU A 87 -10.45 4.55 5.51
CA LEU A 87 -10.21 4.77 4.08
C LEU A 87 -11.46 5.32 3.37
N SER A 88 -12.63 5.38 4.02
CA SER A 88 -13.88 5.87 3.43
C SER A 88 -13.85 7.36 3.04
N SER A 89 -12.95 8.12 3.66
CA SER A 89 -12.65 9.51 3.30
C SER A 89 -11.88 9.64 1.98
N LEU A 90 -11.23 8.57 1.53
CA LEU A 90 -10.40 8.54 0.33
C LEU A 90 -11.25 8.17 -0.89
N SER A 91 -10.94 8.75 -2.05
CA SER A 91 -11.50 8.23 -3.31
C SER A 91 -10.90 6.85 -3.62
N PRO A 92 -11.57 5.99 -4.43
CA PRO A 92 -11.03 4.67 -4.78
C PRO A 92 -9.58 4.72 -5.32
N ASP A 93 -9.23 5.76 -6.08
CA ASP A 93 -7.87 5.97 -6.61
C ASP A 93 -6.81 6.28 -5.53
N GLN A 94 -7.26 6.70 -4.35
CA GLN A 94 -6.42 7.06 -3.20
C GLN A 94 -6.21 5.89 -2.23
N VAL A 95 -6.87 4.75 -2.51
CA VAL A 95 -6.57 3.46 -1.89
C VAL A 95 -5.50 2.80 -2.76
N ARG A 96 -4.24 2.82 -2.30
CA ARG A 96 -3.13 2.21 -3.04
C ARG A 96 -2.99 0.74 -2.69
N GLU A 97 -3.14 -0.10 -3.71
CA GLU A 97 -2.59 -1.45 -3.74
C GLU A 97 -1.08 -1.37 -4.02
N THR A 98 -0.27 -2.08 -3.25
CA THR A 98 1.18 -2.13 -3.48
C THR A 98 1.51 -3.25 -4.45
N THR A 99 1.19 -3.10 -5.74
CA THR A 99 1.83 -3.97 -6.73
C THR A 99 3.32 -3.63 -6.70
N PRO A 100 4.23 -4.58 -6.36
CA PRO A 100 5.65 -4.30 -6.44
C PRO A 100 5.95 -3.88 -7.88
N HIS A 101 6.63 -2.74 -8.05
CA HIS A 101 7.11 -2.32 -9.35
C HIS A 101 8.15 -3.35 -9.80
N VAL A 102 7.73 -4.34 -10.59
CA VAL A 102 8.65 -5.11 -11.41
C VAL A 102 9.19 -4.12 -12.42
N ALA A 103 10.45 -3.73 -12.27
CA ALA A 103 11.14 -3.00 -13.33
C ALA A 103 11.16 -3.93 -14.55
N THR A 104 10.32 -3.63 -15.54
CA THR A 104 10.39 -4.25 -16.85
C THR A 104 11.50 -3.58 -17.65
N TYR A 105 12.16 -4.34 -18.53
CA TYR A 105 13.33 -3.91 -19.30
C TYR A 105 13.12 -2.61 -20.12
N ASP A 106 11.88 -2.19 -20.36
CA ASP A 106 11.56 -0.96 -21.09
C ASP A 106 11.91 0.35 -20.36
N ASP A 107 11.99 0.37 -19.02
CA ASP A 107 12.29 1.60 -18.26
C ASP A 107 13.74 2.11 -18.44
N VAL A 108 14.64 1.30 -19.01
CA VAL A 108 16.07 1.63 -19.14
C VAL A 108 16.37 2.40 -20.42
N LEU A 109 15.48 2.39 -21.42
CA LEU A 109 15.75 2.96 -22.75
C LEU A 109 15.55 4.48 -22.83
N ASP A 110 14.91 5.11 -21.84
CA ASP A 110 14.56 6.53 -21.90
C ASP A 110 15.62 7.47 -21.27
N LEU A 111 16.69 6.92 -20.69
CA LEU A 111 17.81 7.70 -20.13
C LEU A 111 18.95 7.99 -21.14
N GLY A 112 18.76 7.65 -22.42
CA GLY A 112 19.82 7.68 -23.44
C GLY A 112 19.81 8.87 -24.43
N SER A 113 18.89 9.82 -24.35
CA SER A 113 18.75 10.88 -25.36
C SER A 113 19.04 12.30 -24.84
N THR A 114 20.27 12.56 -24.43
CA THR A 114 20.85 13.92 -24.56
C THR A 114 21.95 13.87 -25.60
N ARG A 115 21.57 14.10 -26.87
CA ARG A 115 22.53 14.30 -27.96
C ARG A 115 22.98 15.76 -27.91
N ASN A 116 24.25 15.95 -27.60
CA ASN A 116 24.97 17.22 -27.73
C ASN A 116 25.03 17.64 -29.21
N GLY A 117 24.97 18.95 -29.46
CA GLY A 117 25.57 19.57 -30.65
C GLY A 117 24.60 20.43 -31.47
N GLU A 118 24.57 21.73 -31.18
CA GLU A 118 24.30 22.75 -32.19
C GLU A 118 25.46 23.76 -32.13
N THR A 119 26.16 23.86 -33.26
CA THR A 119 27.11 24.92 -33.62
C THR A 119 26.33 26.11 -34.13
#